data_AF-A0ABD0RZ43-F1
#
_entry.id   AF-A0ABD0RZ43-F1
#
_cell.length_a   1.000
_cell.length_b   1.000
_cell.length_c   1.000
_cell.angle_alpha   90.00
_cell.angle_beta   90.00
_cell.angle_gamma   90.00
#
_symmetry.space_group_name_H-M   'P 1'
#
loop_
_entity.id
_entity.type
_entity.pdbx_description
1 polymer ?
#
loop_
_entity_poly.entity_id
_entity_poly.type
_entity_poly.pdbx_seq_one_letter_code
_entity_poly.pdbx_strand_id
1 'polypeptide(L)' 'DLDYEKIYHKMLKPAFIFDGRRVLDHLHTQLQNFGFQIETIGKKVTTRIPFTPSGGVPRINEPPVKKSKA' A
#
# COMPACT_ATOMS: atom_id res chain seq x y z
N ASP A 1 -2.09 22.53 -4.64
CA ASP A 1 -2.04 21.08 -4.93
C ASP A 1 -0.61 20.58 -5.10
N LEU A 2 -0.37 19.31 -4.79
CA LEU A 2 0.94 18.65 -4.95
C LEU A 2 1.04 17.96 -6.31
N ASP A 3 2.21 17.98 -6.92
CA ASP A 3 2.51 17.26 -8.15
C ASP A 3 2.95 15.82 -7.83
N TYR A 4 1.96 14.92 -7.77
CA TYR A 4 2.18 13.51 -7.45
C TYR A 4 2.94 12.74 -8.54
N GLU A 5 2.91 13.19 -9.78
CA GLU A 5 3.68 12.58 -10.86
C GLU A 5 5.18 12.83 -10.63
N LYS A 6 5.57 14.07 -10.33
CA LYS A 6 6.96 14.39 -10.00
C LYS A 6 7.44 13.71 -8.72
N ILE A 7 6.58 13.63 -7.70
CA ILE A 7 6.88 12.89 -6.47
C ILE A 7 7.11 11.41 -6.79
N TYR A 8 6.24 10.81 -7.59
CA TYR A 8 6.40 9.42 -8.02
C TYR A 8 7.77 9.21 -8.64
N HIS A 9 8.16 9.99 -9.66
CA HIS A 9 9.43 9.81 -10.36
C HIS A 9 10.67 9.92 -9.46
N LYS A 10 10.57 10.67 -8.37
CA LYS A 10 11.68 10.84 -7.40
C LYS A 10 11.72 9.78 -6.29
N MET A 11 10.67 8.98 -6.14
CA MET A 11 10.61 7.93 -5.11
C MET A 11 11.22 6.62 -5.56
N LEU A 12 11.89 5.93 -4.63
CA LEU A 12 12.29 4.54 -4.78
C LEU A 12 11.08 3.64 -5.09
N LYS A 13 11.33 2.55 -5.83
CA LYS A 13 10.30 1.62 -6.27
C LYS A 13 10.35 0.32 -5.46
N PRO A 14 9.19 -0.26 -5.10
CA PRO A 14 7.84 0.26 -5.31
C PRO A 14 7.50 1.46 -4.42
N ALA A 15 6.72 2.42 -4.95
CA ALA A 15 6.36 3.65 -4.24
C ALA A 15 5.01 3.49 -3.53
N PHE A 16 4.96 3.82 -2.23
CA PHE A 16 3.77 3.67 -1.39
C PHE A 16 3.23 5.03 -0.92
N ILE A 17 1.91 5.12 -0.77
CA ILE A 17 1.22 6.24 -0.11
C ILE A 17 0.27 5.66 0.95
N PHE A 18 0.37 6.14 2.19
CA PHE A 18 -0.57 5.80 3.26
C PHE A 18 -1.44 7.02 3.57
N ASP A 19 -2.70 7.02 3.12
CA ASP A 19 -3.67 8.08 3.41
C ASP A 19 -4.44 7.78 4.70
N GLY A 20 -3.96 8.36 5.81
CA GLY A 20 -4.59 8.20 7.12
C GLY A 20 -5.87 9.02 7.33
N ARG A 21 -6.23 9.91 6.39
CA ARG A 21 -7.32 10.89 6.54
C ARG A 21 -8.35 10.86 5.43
N ARG A 22 -8.18 10.01 4.42
CA ARG A 22 -9.04 9.89 3.23
C ARG A 22 -9.09 11.17 2.39
N VAL A 23 -8.04 12.00 2.46
CA VAL A 23 -7.98 13.27 1.72
C VAL A 23 -7.70 13.07 0.23
N LEU A 24 -7.14 11.91 -0.15
CA LEU A 24 -6.78 11.56 -1.52
C LEU A 24 -7.80 10.67 -2.20
N ASP A 25 -8.97 10.41 -1.58
CA ASP A 25 -9.96 9.44 -2.07
C ASP A 25 -10.35 9.65 -3.56
N HIS A 26 -10.39 10.90 -4.02
CA HIS A 26 -10.69 11.30 -5.40
C HIS A 26 -9.50 11.16 -6.37
N LEU A 27 -8.27 11.10 -5.86
CA LEU A 27 -7.03 10.90 -6.63
C LEU A 27 -6.57 9.45 -6.70
N HIS A 28 -7.14 8.53 -5.90
CA HIS A 28 -6.63 7.15 -5.80
C HIS A 28 -6.44 6.46 -7.15
N THR A 29 -7.40 6.57 -8.06
CA THR A 29 -7.29 5.98 -9.41
C THR A 29 -6.12 6.58 -10.20
N GLN A 30 -5.94 7.89 -10.14
CA GLN A 30 -4.83 8.55 -10.82
C GLN A 30 -3.48 8.16 -10.21
N LEU A 31 -3.37 8.11 -8.89
CA LEU A 31 -2.16 7.70 -8.18
C LEU A 31 -1.80 6.23 -8.48
N GLN A 32 -2.80 5.35 -8.56
CA GLN A 32 -2.61 3.96 -8.97
C GLN A 32 -2.17 3.85 -10.43
N ASN A 33 -2.73 4.68 -11.33
CA ASN A 33 -2.30 4.74 -12.74
C ASN A 33 -0.84 5.20 -12.89
N PHE A 34 -0.36 6.10 -12.01
CA PHE A 34 1.07 6.42 -11.95
C PHE A 34 1.92 5.25 -11.43
N GLY A 35 1.33 4.33 -10.68
CA GLY A 35 2.01 3.16 -10.12
C GLY A 35 2.29 3.25 -8.61
N PHE A 36 1.66 4.18 -7.89
CA PHE A 36 1.67 4.16 -6.43
C PHE A 36 0.85 2.97 -5.90
N GLN A 37 1.37 2.36 -4.83
CA GLN A 37 0.59 1.51 -3.95
C GLN A 37 -0.03 2.37 -2.85
N ILE A 38 -1.29 2.74 -3.03
CA ILE A 38 -2.02 3.57 -2.07
C ILE A 38 -2.88 2.71 -1.14
N GLU A 39 -2.71 2.91 0.16
CA GLU A 39 -3.56 2.33 1.20
C GLU A 39 -4.22 3.47 1.98
N THR A 40 -5.51 3.33 2.32
CA THR A 40 -6.25 4.34 3.09
C THR A 40 -7.01 3.71 4.23
N ILE A 41 -7.24 4.47 5.29
CA ILE A 41 -8.06 4.03 6.42
C ILE A 41 -9.49 3.66 5.96
N GLY A 42 -10.02 2.56 6.48
CA GLY A 42 -11.38 2.10 6.21
C GLY A 42 -11.59 1.48 4.83
N LYS A 43 -10.54 1.26 4.01
CA LYS A 43 -10.63 0.50 2.76
C LYS A 43 -9.75 -0.75 2.80
N LYS A 44 -10.30 -1.89 2.39
CA LYS A 44 -9.54 -3.14 2.25
C LYS A 44 -8.61 -3.04 1.04
N VAL A 45 -7.35 -3.42 1.24
CA VAL A 45 -6.36 -3.52 0.17
C VAL A 45 -6.70 -4.75 -0.68
N THR A 46 -7.18 -4.54 -1.91
CA THR A 46 -7.65 -5.62 -2.80
C THR A 46 -6.66 -5.98 -3.91
N THR A 47 -5.77 -5.04 -4.27
CA THR A 47 -4.82 -5.21 -5.37
C THR A 47 -3.42 -4.89 -4.88
N ARG A 48 -2.55 -5.90 -4.81
CA ARG A 48 -1.11 -5.70 -4.67
C ARG A 48 -0.46 -5.97 -6.02
N ILE A 49 0.28 -5.00 -6.55
CA ILE A 49 1.00 -5.17 -7.82
C ILE A 49 2.15 -6.19 -7.64
N PRO A 50 2.36 -7.10 -8.59
CA PRO A 50 3.30 -8.24 -8.46
C PRO A 50 4.78 -7.87 -8.33
N PHE A 51 5.14 -6.59 -8.45
CA PHE A 51 6.52 -6.09 -8.35
C PHE A 51 7.00 -5.79 -6.93
N THR A 52 6.15 -5.90 -5.90
CA THR A 52 6.66 -6.12 -4.55
C THR A 52 7.15 -7.56 -4.47
N PRO A 53 8.44 -7.82 -4.18
CA PRO A 53 8.88 -9.19 -3.97
C PRO A 53 7.97 -9.82 -2.91
N SER A 54 7.36 -10.95 -3.24
CA SER A 54 6.59 -11.80 -2.34
C SER A 54 7.44 -12.41 -1.21
N GLY A 55 8.51 -11.73 -0.79
CA GLY A 55 9.33 -12.05 0.36
C GLY A 55 8.56 -11.79 1.65
N GLY A 56 7.65 -12.71 1.97
CA GLY A 56 7.34 -13.07 3.35
C GLY A 56 6.80 -11.98 4.27
N VAL A 57 5.75 -11.25 3.87
CA VAL A 57 4.85 -10.67 4.88
C VAL A 57 3.73 -11.69 5.10
N PRO A 58 3.64 -12.34 6.28
CA PRO A 58 2.56 -13.26 6.59
C PRO A 58 1.23 -12.55 6.41
N ARG A 59 0.25 -13.23 5.80
CA ARG A 59 -1.13 -12.73 5.73
C ARG A 59 -1.59 -12.50 7.17
N ILE A 60 -1.89 -11.26 7.56
CA ILE A 60 -2.32 -10.87 8.92
C ILE A 60 -3.78 -11.33 9.20
N ASN A 61 -4.31 -12.28 8.43
CA ASN A 61 -5.68 -12.79 8.60
C ASN A 61 -5.73 -14.14 9.33
N GLU A 62 -4.60 -14.70 9.76
CA GLU A 62 -4.58 -15.89 10.61
C GLU A 62 -4.29 -15.50 12.07
N PRO A 63 -5.11 -15.96 13.03
CA PRO A 63 -4.85 -15.68 14.44
C PRO A 63 -3.49 -16.28 14.83
N PRO A 64 -2.69 -15.58 15.67
CA PRO A 64 -1.35 -16.03 16.02
C PRO A 64 -1.43 -17.38 16.72
N VAL A 65 -0.75 -18.39 16.15
CA VAL A 65 -0.62 -19.71 16.76
C VAL A 65 0.10 -19.54 18.11
N LYS A 66 -0.59 -19.83 19.21
CA LYS A 66 0.02 -19.90 20.54
C LYS A 66 1.11 -20.97 20.50
N LYS A 67 2.38 -20.56 20.55
CA LYS A 67 3.49 -21.48 20.79
C LYS A 67 3.37 -22.00 22.21
N SER A 68 3.10 -23.30 22.37
CA SER A 68 3.30 -24.02 23.62
C SER A 68 4.80 -23.98 23.94
N LYS A 69 5.11 -23.50 25.15
CA LYS A 69 6.47 -23.41 25.68
C LYS A 69 6.91 -24.84 26.04
N ALA A 70 7.99 -25.31 25.44
CA ALA A 70 8.72 -26.48 25.93
C ALA A 70 9.61 -26.08 27.11
#